data_AF-B8KTP3-F1
#
_entry.id   AF-B8KTP3-F1
#
_cell.length_a   1.000
_cell.length_b   1.000
_cell.length_c   1.000
_cell.angle_alpha   90.00
_cell.angle_beta   90.00
_cell.angle_gamma   90.00
#
_symmetry.space_group_name_H-M   'P 1'
#
loop_
_entity.id
_entity.type
_entity.pdbx_description
1 polymer ?
#
loop_
_entity_poly.entity_id
_entity_poly.type
_entity_poly.pdbx_seq_one_letter_code
_entity_poly.pdbx_strand_id
1 'polypeptide(L)'
;MAEFHAYRIRPARIAYRLGIDIALIESLVAGELDPEKFDHLVRHYRGRRLQQRLKQADRMRGQRSYELRQRAALDFERESEL
;
A
#
# COMPACT_ATOMS: atom_id res chain seq x y z
N MET A 1 -4.31 -3.69 -9.04
CA MET A 1 -5.11 -3.95 -7.81
C MET A 1 -4.28 -3.96 -6.54
N ALA A 2 -3.34 -4.90 -6.40
CA ALA A 2 -2.51 -5.02 -5.20
C ALA A 2 -1.84 -3.70 -4.77
N GLU A 3 -1.40 -2.86 -5.72
CA GLU A 3 -0.89 -1.51 -5.43
C GLU A 3 -1.91 -0.60 -4.72
N PHE A 4 -3.16 -0.59 -5.19
CA PHE A 4 -4.22 0.22 -4.59
C PHE A 4 -4.58 -0.31 -3.19
N HIS A 5 -4.62 -1.63 -3.03
CA HIS A 5 -4.87 -2.27 -1.74
C HIS A 5 -3.73 -1.97 -0.75
N ALA A 6 -2.47 -2.07 -1.18
CA ALA A 6 -1.30 -1.68 -0.40
C ALA A 6 -1.38 -0.21 0.05
N TYR A 7 -2.07 0.66 -0.70
CA TYR A 7 -2.24 2.08 -0.35
C TYR A 7 -3.54 2.33 0.43
N ARG A 8 -4.21 1.26 0.90
CA ARG A 8 -5.45 1.27 1.69
C ARG A 8 -6.61 1.97 0.99
N ILE A 9 -6.65 1.89 -0.33
CA ILE A 9 -7.76 2.40 -1.12
C ILE A 9 -8.94 1.42 -0.99
N ARG A 10 -10.12 1.94 -0.67
CA ARG A 10 -11.33 1.11 -0.47
C ARG A 10 -11.64 0.28 -1.73
N PRO A 11 -11.99 -1.01 -1.62
CA PRO A 11 -12.35 -1.87 -2.77
C PRO A 11 -13.34 -1.23 -3.73
N ALA A 12 -14.41 -0.61 -3.23
CA ALA A 12 -15.39 0.10 -4.05
C ALA A 12 -14.78 1.23 -4.91
N ARG A 13 -13.79 1.97 -4.38
CA ARG A 13 -13.10 3.02 -5.14
C ARG A 13 -12.18 2.43 -6.20
N ILE A 14 -11.56 1.28 -5.90
CA ILE A 14 -10.73 0.54 -6.86
C ILE A 14 -11.58 0.04 -8.02
N ALA A 15 -12.72 -0.59 -7.71
CA ALA A 15 -13.71 -1.06 -8.68
C ALA A 15 -14.14 0.06 -9.63
N TYR A 16 -14.60 1.18 -9.06
CA TYR A 16 -15.01 2.36 -9.82
C TYR A 16 -13.90 2.92 -10.73
N ARG A 17 -12.67 3.02 -10.22
CA ARG A 17 -11.54 3.64 -10.95
C ARG A 17 -11.06 2.77 -12.12
N LEU A 18 -11.16 1.46 -11.99
CA LEU A 18 -10.56 0.51 -12.93
C LEU A 18 -11.60 -0.22 -13.80
N GLY A 19 -12.90 -0.04 -13.52
CA GLY A 19 -13.97 -0.71 -14.26
C GLY A 19 -14.00 -2.22 -14.05
N ILE A 20 -13.59 -2.67 -12.86
CA ILE A 20 -13.48 -4.10 -12.50
C ILE A 20 -14.54 -4.42 -11.45
N ASP A 21 -15.13 -5.62 -11.53
CA ASP A 21 -16.13 -6.09 -10.59
C ASP A 21 -15.62 -6.04 -9.14
N ILE A 22 -16.45 -5.51 -8.25
CA ILE A 22 -16.13 -5.42 -6.83
C ILE A 22 -16.00 -6.80 -6.19
N ALA A 23 -16.79 -7.79 -6.61
CA ALA A 23 -16.72 -9.16 -6.08
C ALA A 23 -15.35 -9.80 -6.39
N LEU A 24 -14.80 -9.55 -7.57
CA LEU A 24 -13.45 -9.99 -7.92
C LEU A 24 -12.40 -9.35 -7.00
N ILE A 25 -12.53 -8.05 -6.73
CA ILE A 25 -11.60 -7.35 -5.84
C ILE A 25 -11.73 -7.87 -4.40
N GLU A 26 -12.95 -8.13 -3.94
CA GLU A 26 -13.21 -8.68 -2.61
C GLU A 26 -12.63 -10.08 -2.46
N SER A 27 -12.79 -10.96 -3.46
CA SER A 27 -12.19 -12.30 -3.45
C SER A 27 -10.65 -12.27 -3.37
N LEU A 28 -10.00 -11.32 -4.06
CA LEU A 28 -8.55 -11.11 -3.97
C LEU A 28 -8.13 -10.62 -2.59
N VAL A 29 -8.87 -9.67 -2.02
CA VAL A 29 -8.57 -9.08 -0.70
C VAL A 29 -8.85 -10.08 0.44
N ALA A 30 -9.86 -10.93 0.28
CA ALA A 30 -10.18 -12.00 1.22
C ALA A 30 -9.21 -13.19 1.13
N GLY A 31 -8.32 -13.23 0.12
CA GLY A 31 -7.40 -14.33 -0.12
C GLY A 31 -8.07 -15.58 -0.72
N GLU A 32 -9.30 -15.45 -1.21
CA GLU A 32 -10.04 -16.54 -1.88
C GLU A 32 -9.49 -16.81 -3.30
N LEU A 33 -8.90 -15.78 -3.92
CA LEU A 33 -8.31 -15.87 -5.25
C LEU A 33 -6.80 -15.57 -5.20
N ASP A 34 -5.99 -16.53 -5.65
CA ASP A 34 -4.52 -16.44 -5.75
C ASP A 34 -3.82 -15.74 -4.56
N PRO A 35 -4.05 -16.17 -3.31
CA PRO A 35 -3.60 -15.46 -2.11
C PRO A 35 -2.08 -15.23 -2.09
N GLU A 36 -1.29 -16.25 -2.43
CA GLU A 36 0.18 -16.15 -2.40
C GLU A 36 0.71 -15.06 -3.36
N LYS A 37 0.15 -15.02 -4.57
CA LYS A 37 0.55 -14.05 -5.60
C LYS A 37 0.08 -12.65 -5.21
N PHE A 38 -1.14 -12.54 -4.69
CA PHE A 38 -1.68 -11.26 -4.25
C PHE A 38 -0.86 -10.69 -3.10
N ASP A 39 -0.56 -11.49 -2.08
CA ASP A 39 0.26 -11.11 -0.92
C ASP A 39 1.67 -10.68 -1.33
N HIS A 40 2.31 -11.45 -2.22
CA HIS A 40 3.63 -11.09 -2.73
C HIS A 40 3.61 -9.71 -3.40
N LEU A 41 2.60 -9.42 -4.21
CA LEU A 41 2.43 -8.11 -4.84
C LEU A 41 2.14 -7.02 -3.81
N VAL A 42 1.27 -7.26 -2.82
CA VAL A 42 0.97 -6.30 -1.75
C VAL A 42 2.24 -5.93 -0.99
N ARG A 43 3.06 -6.90 -0.60
CA ARG A 43 4.37 -6.67 0.06
C ARG A 43 5.31 -5.85 -0.83
N HIS A 44 5.41 -6.19 -2.11
CA HIS A 44 6.21 -5.44 -3.08
C HIS A 44 5.80 -3.95 -3.14
N TYR A 45 4.49 -3.67 -3.27
CA TYR A 45 4.00 -2.29 -3.36
C TYR A 45 4.08 -1.53 -2.03
N ARG A 46 3.89 -2.18 -0.87
CA ARG A 46 4.14 -1.57 0.45
C ARG A 46 5.59 -1.09 0.56
N GLY A 47 6.56 -1.94 0.17
CA GLY A 47 7.98 -1.58 0.16
C GLY A 47 8.31 -0.44 -0.80
N ARG A 48 7.76 -0.48 -2.03
CA ARG A 48 7.92 0.60 -3.01
C ARG A 48 7.40 1.94 -2.49
N ARG A 49 6.27 1.94 -1.79
CA ARG A 49 5.66 3.14 -1.18
C ARG A 49 6.53 3.72 -0.07
N LEU A 50 7.07 2.87 0.81
CA LEU A 50 8.02 3.30 1.84
C LEU A 50 9.22 4.02 1.19
N GLN A 51 9.84 3.41 0.18
CA GLN A 51 10.95 4.02 -0.54
C GLN A 51 10.59 5.37 -1.17
N GLN A 52 9.40 5.49 -1.77
CA GLN A 52 8.91 6.76 -2.33
C GLN A 52 8.78 7.85 -1.25
N ARG A 53 8.24 7.50 -0.08
CA ARG A 53 8.09 8.42 1.06
C ARG A 53 9.43 8.86 1.64
N LEU A 54 10.39 7.93 1.75
CA LEU A 54 11.76 8.25 2.19
C LEU A 54 12.42 9.22 1.20
N LYS A 55 12.35 8.94 -0.11
CA LYS A 55 12.86 9.85 -1.16
C LYS A 55 12.20 11.23 -1.10
N GLN A 56 10.91 11.31 -0.76
CA GLN A 56 10.22 12.59 -0.57
C GLN A 56 10.70 13.31 0.69
N ALA A 57 10.92 12.59 1.78
CA ALA A 57 11.46 13.14 3.02
C ALA A 57 12.88 13.70 2.83
N ASP A 58 13.70 13.07 2.00
CA ASP A 58 15.06 13.53 1.69
C ASP A 58 15.10 14.85 0.92
N ARG A 59 14.02 15.21 0.23
CA ARG A 59 13.88 16.54 -0.41
C ARG A 59 13.61 17.65 0.60
N MET A 60 13.14 17.30 1.79
CA MET A 60 12.91 18.24 2.89
C MET A 60 14.18 18.33 3.75
N ARG A 61 14.36 19.44 4.47
CA ARG A 61 15.52 19.65 5.35
C ARG A 61 15.11 19.75 6.81
N GLY A 62 16.06 19.46 7.69
CA GLY A 62 15.92 19.62 9.14
C GLY A 62 14.86 18.71 9.75
N GLN A 63 14.26 19.17 10.82
CA GLN A 63 13.31 18.41 11.65
C GLN A 63 12.15 17.80 10.84
N ARG A 64 11.65 18.51 9.84
CA ARG A 64 10.55 18.03 8.98
C ARG A 64 10.92 16.77 8.18
N SER A 65 12.18 16.64 7.75
CA SER A 65 12.65 15.42 7.07
C SER A 65 12.64 14.23 8.01
N TYR A 66 13.11 14.42 9.25
CA TYR A 66 13.14 13.39 10.29
C TYR A 66 11.73 12.88 10.62
N GLU A 67 10.78 13.79 10.86
CA GLU A 67 9.39 13.45 11.14
C GLU A 67 8.74 12.66 10.00
N LEU A 68 9.01 13.04 8.74
CA LEU A 68 8.49 12.34 7.57
C LEU A 68 9.05 10.92 7.45
N ARG A 69 10.35 10.72 7.71
CA ARG A 69 10.96 9.38 7.73
C ARG A 69 10.39 8.50 8.83
N GLN A 70 10.26 9.05 10.05
CA GLN A 70 9.71 8.32 11.19
C GLN A 70 8.25 7.92 10.94
N ARG A 71 7.44 8.85 10.42
CA ARG A 71 6.05 8.56 10.04
C ARG A 71 5.96 7.52 8.93
N ALA A 72 6.85 7.57 7.95
CA ALA A 72 6.87 6.59 6.86
C ALA A 72 7.22 5.18 7.39
N ALA A 73 8.16 5.06 8.33
CA ALA A 73 8.51 3.81 8.98
C ALA A 73 7.36 3.24 9.82
N LEU A 74 6.74 4.06 10.68
CA LEU A 74 5.60 3.65 11.50
C LEU A 74 4.39 3.20 10.66
N ASP A 75 4.11 3.92 9.57
CA ASP A 75 3.04 3.54 8.65
C ASP A 75 3.34 2.17 8.00
N PHE A 76 4.60 1.90 7.65
CA PHE A 76 5.02 0.62 7.05
C PHE A 76 4.96 -0.53 8.05
N GLU A 77 5.40 -0.32 9.30
CA GLU A 77 5.32 -1.33 10.38
C GLU A 77 3.86 -1.73 10.65
N ARG A 78 2.98 -0.74 10.84
CA ARG A 78 1.52 -0.98 10.99
C ARG A 78 0.91 -1.69 9.78
N GLU A 79 1.46 -1.46 8.59
CA GLU A 79 1.03 -2.15 7.39
C GLU A 79 1.50 -3.60 7.37
N SER A 80 2.70 -3.91 7.88
CA SER A 80 3.24 -5.27 7.92
C SER A 80 2.65 -6.19 9.00
N GLU A 81 2.08 -5.63 10.07
CA GLU A 81 1.40 -6.39 11.14
C GLU A 81 -0.04 -6.80 10.80
N LEU A 82 -0.57 -6.34 9.65
CA LEU A 82 -1.88 -6.68 9.08
C LEU A 82 -1.72 -7.51 7.80
#